data_AF-A0A094JHM7-F1
#
_entry.id   AF-A0A094JHM7-F1
#
_cell.length_a   1.000
_cell.length_b   1.000
_cell.length_c   1.000
_cell.angle_alpha   90.00
_cell.angle_beta   90.00
_cell.angle_gamma   90.00
#
_symmetry.space_group_name_H-M   'P 1'
#
loop_
_entity.id
_entity.type
_entity.pdbx_description
1 polymer ?
#
loop_
_entity_poly.entity_id
_entity_poly.type
_entity_poly.pdbx_seq_one_letter_code
_entity_poly.pdbx_strand_id
1 'polypeptide(L)'
;MLALDAFGRRDVTFWGNWIQALFLCLIGGIGSKANRTQSETDGMVASFILYAAALHATLGPAAYITAAEIGTASLREKTMAFSTAINVVVGFVVVFTTPYLLSAPYANLGAKLGYVWGGFAALGAVWVWFCMPELKGRNLEEIDQLFDAKIPAWKFSSFETQGMSHDMALFENQKEKLEEEDLEHAEDVDAVANPKKV
;
A
#
# COMPACT_ATOMS: atom_id res chain seq x y z
N MET A 1 -6.86 -7.13 -2.76
CA MET A 1 -5.98 -8.18 -2.22
C MET A 1 -5.24 -8.87 -3.36
N LEU A 2 -5.91 -9.45 -4.35
CA LEU A 2 -5.28 -10.09 -5.53
C LEU A 2 -4.14 -9.30 -6.20
N ALA A 3 -4.26 -7.98 -6.38
CA ALA A 3 -3.21 -7.17 -7.00
C ALA A 3 -1.93 -7.03 -6.13
N LEU A 4 -2.07 -7.04 -4.80
CA LEU A 4 -0.94 -6.97 -3.87
C LEU A 4 -0.19 -8.30 -3.81
N ASP A 5 -0.93 -9.40 -3.87
CA ASP A 5 -0.37 -10.75 -3.89
C ASP A 5 0.34 -11.04 -5.23
N ALA A 6 -0.20 -10.54 -6.35
CA ALA A 6 0.38 -10.72 -7.67
C ALA A 6 1.61 -9.83 -7.95
N PHE A 7 1.57 -8.53 -7.63
CA PHE A 7 2.59 -7.58 -8.11
C PHE A 7 3.67 -7.19 -7.09
N GLY A 8 3.57 -7.64 -5.83
CA GLY A 8 4.54 -7.25 -4.81
C GLY A 8 4.22 -5.89 -4.20
N ARG A 9 4.34 -5.83 -2.87
CA ARG A 9 3.79 -4.72 -2.09
C ARG A 9 4.59 -3.44 -2.21
N ARG A 10 5.91 -3.53 -2.45
CA ARG A 10 6.73 -2.32 -2.66
C ARG A 10 6.35 -1.64 -3.97
N ASP A 11 6.27 -2.39 -5.06
CA ASP A 11 6.00 -1.86 -6.39
C ASP A 11 4.57 -1.29 -6.49
N VAL A 12 3.57 -1.97 -5.92
CA VAL A 12 2.19 -1.47 -5.91
C VAL A 12 2.06 -0.15 -5.12
N THR A 13 2.73 -0.04 -3.96
CA THR A 13 2.69 1.19 -3.17
C THR A 13 3.51 2.31 -3.81
N PHE A 14 4.62 1.99 -4.48
CA PHE A 14 5.44 2.98 -5.19
C PHE A 14 4.69 3.58 -6.39
N TRP A 15 4.18 2.72 -7.28
CA TRP A 15 3.39 3.16 -8.44
C TRP A 15 2.07 3.82 -8.01
N GLY A 16 1.44 3.32 -6.95
CA GLY A 16 0.25 3.92 -6.35
C GLY A 16 0.47 5.38 -5.95
N ASN A 17 1.53 5.66 -5.18
CA ASN A 17 1.86 7.02 -4.75
C ASN A 17 2.15 7.96 -5.94
N TRP A 18 2.82 7.48 -6.99
CA TRP A 18 3.04 8.27 -8.20
C TRP A 18 1.75 8.59 -8.95
N ILE A 19 0.86 7.62 -9.08
CA ILE A 19 -0.45 7.80 -9.71
C ILE A 19 -1.29 8.81 -8.91
N GLN A 20 -1.29 8.72 -7.58
CA GLN A 20 -1.98 9.67 -6.72
C GLN A 20 -1.39 11.09 -6.83
N ALA A 21 -0.06 11.21 -6.85
CA ALA A 21 0.60 12.50 -7.04
C ALA A 21 0.22 13.14 -8.39
N LEU A 22 0.13 12.34 -9.46
CA LEU A 22 -0.32 12.80 -10.77
C LEU A 22 -1.76 13.33 -10.73
N PHE A 23 -2.71 12.58 -10.17
CA PHE A 23 -4.11 13.01 -10.10
C PHE A 23 -4.30 14.25 -9.21
N LEU A 24 -3.55 14.36 -8.10
CA LEU A 24 -3.56 15.55 -7.25
C LEU A 24 -2.97 16.78 -7.95
N CYS A 25 -1.92 16.62 -8.75
CA CYS A 25 -1.37 17.67 -9.60
C CYS A 25 -2.35 18.10 -10.71
N LEU A 26 -3.10 17.16 -11.29
CA LEU A 26 -4.16 17.46 -12.27
C LEU A 26 -5.29 18.29 -11.65
N ILE A 27 -5.74 17.93 -10.44
CA ILE A 27 -6.72 18.70 -9.67
C ILE A 27 -6.19 20.10 -9.38
N GLY A 28 -4.92 20.23 -8.98
CA GLY A 28 -4.26 21.53 -8.77
C GLY A 28 -4.17 22.40 -10.02
N GLY A 29 -3.88 21.78 -11.17
CA GLY A 29 -3.72 22.46 -12.47
C GLY A 29 -5.03 22.96 -13.04
N ILE A 30 -6.03 22.09 -13.15
CA ILE A 30 -7.40 22.48 -13.53
C ILE A 30 -7.95 23.48 -12.50
N GLY A 31 -7.57 23.24 -11.25
CA GLY A 31 -7.85 24.04 -10.07
C GLY A 31 -7.44 25.52 -10.12
N SER A 32 -6.41 25.82 -10.90
CA SER A 32 -5.78 27.15 -10.93
C SER A 32 -6.38 28.08 -11.98
N LYS A 33 -7.24 27.58 -12.88
CA LYS A 33 -7.88 28.39 -13.92
C LYS A 33 -9.03 29.22 -13.35
N ALA A 34 -9.03 30.53 -13.63
CA ALA A 34 -10.03 31.48 -13.13
C ALA A 34 -11.41 31.35 -13.80
N ASN A 35 -11.45 31.01 -15.11
CA ASN A 35 -12.68 30.72 -15.85
C ASN A 35 -12.74 29.23 -16.16
N ARG A 36 -13.49 28.48 -15.36
CA ARG A 36 -13.68 27.03 -15.56
C ARG A 36 -14.92 26.78 -16.40
N THR A 37 -14.77 25.95 -17.42
CA THR A 37 -15.88 25.35 -18.14
C THR A 37 -16.50 24.20 -17.33
N GLN A 38 -17.75 23.84 -17.63
CA GLN A 38 -18.44 22.71 -16.98
C GLN A 38 -17.61 21.41 -17.10
N SER A 39 -17.06 21.16 -18.29
CA SER A 39 -16.20 20.00 -18.59
C SER A 39 -14.93 19.94 -17.74
N GLU A 40 -14.33 21.10 -17.41
CA GLU A 40 -13.14 21.15 -16.55
C GLU A 40 -13.49 20.82 -15.09
N THR A 41 -14.66 21.24 -14.62
CA THR A 41 -15.13 20.91 -13.27
C THR A 41 -15.43 19.41 -13.15
N ASP A 42 -16.07 18.82 -14.16
CA ASP A 42 -16.33 17.37 -14.22
C ASP A 42 -15.02 16.57 -14.24
N GLY A 43 -14.02 17.02 -15.01
CA GLY A 43 -12.69 16.41 -15.04
C GLY A 43 -11.93 16.48 -13.72
N MET A 44 -12.09 17.57 -12.96
CA MET A 44 -11.53 17.72 -11.62
C MET A 44 -12.17 16.73 -10.63
N VAL A 45 -13.50 16.57 -10.68
CA VAL A 45 -14.23 15.60 -9.83
C VAL A 45 -13.85 14.17 -10.19
N ALA A 46 -13.78 13.83 -11.48
CA ALA A 46 -13.33 12.52 -11.93
C ALA A 46 -11.90 12.20 -11.45
N SER A 47 -10.99 13.18 -11.53
CA SER A 47 -9.62 13.03 -11.04
C SER A 47 -9.57 12.82 -9.52
N PHE A 48 -10.45 13.46 -8.75
CA PHE A 48 -10.56 13.26 -7.31
C PHE A 48 -11.04 11.85 -6.95
N ILE A 49 -12.01 11.32 -7.69
CA ILE A 49 -12.50 9.95 -7.51
C ILE A 49 -11.40 8.94 -7.82
N LEU A 50 -10.66 9.13 -8.92
CA LEU A 50 -9.54 8.26 -9.29
C LEU A 50 -8.41 8.29 -8.26
N TYR A 51 -8.10 9.48 -7.71
CA TYR A 51 -7.20 9.62 -6.58
C TYR A 51 -7.67 8.82 -5.36
N ALA A 52 -8.94 8.94 -4.97
CA ALA A 52 -9.50 8.20 -3.82
C ALA A 52 -9.48 6.68 -4.04
N ALA A 53 -9.80 6.22 -5.25
CA ALA A 53 -9.73 4.82 -5.62
C ALA A 53 -8.30 4.27 -5.53
N ALA A 54 -7.31 5.01 -6.05
CA ALA A 54 -5.90 4.64 -5.96
C ALA A 54 -5.42 4.60 -4.49
N LEU A 55 -5.85 5.55 -3.66
CA LEU A 55 -5.56 5.58 -2.22
C LEU A 55 -6.01 4.30 -1.51
N HIS A 56 -7.26 3.89 -1.75
CA HIS A 56 -7.85 2.72 -1.10
C HIS A 56 -7.31 1.40 -1.66
N ALA A 57 -6.96 1.36 -2.95
CA ALA A 57 -6.41 0.16 -3.58
C ALA A 57 -4.97 -0.13 -3.16
N THR A 58 -4.16 0.91 -2.91
CA THR A 58 -2.72 0.77 -2.69
C THR A 58 -2.33 1.03 -1.24
N LEU A 59 -2.40 2.28 -0.77
CA LEU A 59 -1.89 2.68 0.55
C LEU A 59 -2.67 2.05 1.70
N GLY A 60 -4.00 1.96 1.58
CA GLY A 60 -4.86 1.39 2.63
C GLY A 60 -4.39 -0.01 3.06
N PRO A 61 -4.57 -1.03 2.22
CA PRO A 61 -4.17 -2.39 2.57
C PRO A 61 -2.65 -2.55 2.73
N ALA A 62 -1.82 -1.94 1.88
CA ALA A 62 -0.38 -2.16 1.94
C ALA A 62 0.23 -1.67 3.26
N ALA A 63 -0.21 -0.53 3.80
CA ALA A 63 0.33 0.02 5.04
C ALA A 63 0.04 -0.89 6.25
N TYR A 64 -1.19 -1.40 6.37
CA TYR A 64 -1.56 -2.28 7.48
C TYR A 64 -0.87 -3.63 7.41
N ILE A 65 -0.80 -4.25 6.22
CA ILE A 65 -0.13 -5.55 6.07
C ILE A 65 1.37 -5.38 6.34
N THR A 66 2.00 -4.30 5.86
CA THR A 66 3.44 -4.08 6.07
C THR A 66 3.77 -3.80 7.54
N ALA A 67 2.90 -3.10 8.26
CA ALA A 67 3.05 -2.94 9.70
C ALA A 67 2.90 -4.27 10.46
N ALA A 68 2.03 -5.17 9.99
CA ALA A 68 1.85 -6.50 10.56
C ALA A 68 3.06 -7.43 10.32
N GLU A 69 3.78 -7.29 9.21
CA GLU A 69 4.91 -8.16 8.89
C GLU A 69 6.26 -7.67 9.41
N ILE A 70 6.44 -6.36 9.60
CA ILE A 70 7.70 -5.80 10.10
C ILE A 70 7.89 -6.08 11.60
N GLY A 71 6.81 -6.21 12.38
CA GLY A 71 6.92 -6.42 13.82
C GLY A 71 7.23 -7.87 14.16
N THR A 72 8.33 -8.15 14.86
CA THR A 72 8.55 -9.43 15.57
C THR A 72 7.39 -9.68 16.54
N ALA A 73 6.91 -10.93 16.67
CA ALA A 73 5.65 -11.26 17.35
C ALA A 73 5.51 -10.68 18.77
N SER A 74 6.61 -10.53 19.51
CA SER A 74 6.64 -9.98 20.88
C SER A 74 6.61 -8.45 20.96
N LEU A 75 7.01 -7.74 19.90
CA LEU A 75 7.08 -6.27 19.86
C LEU A 75 6.02 -5.65 18.93
N ARG A 76 5.35 -6.47 18.12
CA ARG A 76 4.37 -6.05 17.10
C ARG A 76 3.28 -5.16 17.68
N GLU A 77 2.72 -5.50 18.84
CA GLU A 77 1.68 -4.70 19.49
C GLU A 77 2.16 -3.28 19.83
N LYS A 78 3.38 -3.14 20.36
CA LYS A 78 3.95 -1.82 20.74
C LYS A 78 4.23 -0.97 19.50
N THR A 79 4.79 -1.58 18.45
CA THR A 79 5.07 -0.89 17.19
C THR A 79 3.77 -0.46 16.50
N MET A 80 2.76 -1.33 16.48
CA MET A 80 1.42 -1.02 15.94
C MET A 80 0.75 0.12 16.71
N ALA A 81 0.82 0.11 18.05
CA ALA A 81 0.28 1.18 18.88
C ALA A 81 0.97 2.53 18.60
N PHE A 82 2.31 2.53 18.49
CA PHE A 82 3.08 3.73 18.17
C PHE A 82 2.77 4.26 16.77
N SER A 83 2.71 3.39 15.76
CA SER A 83 2.32 3.73 14.39
C SER A 83 0.92 4.35 14.35
N THR A 84 -0.03 3.75 15.07
CA THR A 84 -1.41 4.25 15.18
C THR A 84 -1.46 5.62 15.86
N ALA A 85 -0.69 5.83 16.94
CA ALA A 85 -0.62 7.12 17.61
C ALA A 85 -0.09 8.22 16.68
N ILE A 86 0.97 7.94 15.91
CA ILE A 86 1.49 8.88 14.90
C ILE A 86 0.42 9.15 13.84
N ASN A 87 -0.23 8.11 13.33
CA ASN A 87 -1.28 8.26 12.31
C ASN A 87 -2.41 9.18 12.78
N VAL A 88 -2.85 9.05 14.03
CA VAL A 88 -3.89 9.92 14.61
C VAL A 88 -3.39 11.36 14.75
N VAL A 89 -2.16 11.58 15.21
CA VAL A 89 -1.58 12.92 15.35
C VAL A 89 -1.43 13.60 13.98
N VAL A 90 -0.89 12.89 12.99
CA VAL A 90 -0.75 13.41 11.62
C VAL A 90 -2.14 13.68 11.02
N GLY A 91 -3.08 12.76 11.17
CA GLY A 91 -4.47 12.94 10.74
C GLY A 91 -5.13 14.18 11.36
N PHE A 92 -4.91 14.42 12.64
CA PHE A 92 -5.38 15.64 13.32
C PHE A 92 -4.76 16.90 12.71
N VAL A 93 -3.44 16.93 12.48
CA VAL A 93 -2.77 18.08 11.85
C VAL A 93 -3.33 18.34 10.45
N VAL A 94 -3.55 17.30 9.65
CA VAL A 94 -4.11 17.43 8.29
C VAL A 94 -5.53 18.00 8.34
N VAL A 95 -6.42 17.42 9.15
CA VAL A 95 -7.81 17.87 9.28
C VAL A 95 -7.90 19.28 9.86
N PHE A 96 -7.04 19.61 10.82
CA PHE A 96 -6.97 20.95 11.40
C PHE A 96 -6.47 21.97 10.37
N THR A 97 -5.42 21.67 9.61
CA THR A 97 -4.78 22.65 8.70
C THR A 97 -5.54 22.83 7.38
N THR A 98 -6.21 21.77 6.88
CA THR A 98 -6.96 21.80 5.61
C THR A 98 -7.98 22.94 5.49
N PRO A 99 -8.87 23.21 6.47
CA PRO A 99 -9.83 24.31 6.38
C PRO A 99 -9.15 25.70 6.39
N TYR A 100 -8.01 25.87 7.08
CA TYR A 100 -7.24 27.12 7.05
C TYR A 100 -6.56 27.35 5.70
N LEU A 101 -6.08 26.29 5.07
CA LEU A 101 -5.49 26.35 3.72
C LEU A 101 -6.51 26.70 2.64
N LEU A 102 -7.75 26.25 2.82
CA LEU A 102 -8.84 26.46 1.86
C LEU A 102 -9.55 27.81 2.05
N SER A 103 -9.57 28.33 3.28
CA SER A 103 -10.33 29.53 3.64
C SER A 103 -9.69 30.82 3.09
N ALA A 104 -10.54 31.68 2.51
CA ALA A 104 -10.19 32.96 1.87
C ALA A 104 -9.41 33.98 2.73
N PRO A 105 -9.61 34.12 4.06
CA PRO A 105 -8.86 35.09 4.87
C PRO A 105 -7.40 34.68 5.17
N TYR A 106 -6.99 33.46 4.84
CA TYR A 106 -5.63 32.98 5.08
C TYR A 106 -4.91 32.73 3.75
N ALA A 107 -4.75 31.46 3.37
CA ALA A 107 -3.90 31.10 2.25
C ALA A 107 -4.63 31.16 0.90
N ASN A 108 -5.99 31.04 0.89
CA ASN A 108 -6.83 31.04 -0.30
C ASN A 108 -6.26 30.17 -1.44
N LEU A 109 -5.65 29.02 -1.10
CA LEU A 109 -5.07 28.15 -2.12
C LEU A 109 -6.15 27.52 -2.99
N GLY A 110 -7.38 27.38 -2.48
CA GLY A 110 -8.46 26.73 -3.20
C GLY A 110 -8.00 25.35 -3.71
N ALA A 111 -8.16 25.14 -5.01
CA ALA A 111 -7.74 23.89 -5.65
C ALA A 111 -6.21 23.73 -5.79
N LYS A 112 -5.39 24.78 -5.62
CA LYS A 112 -3.91 24.66 -5.59
C LYS A 112 -3.40 23.82 -4.43
N LEU A 113 -4.24 23.57 -3.43
CA LEU A 113 -3.96 22.64 -2.34
C LEU A 113 -3.61 21.23 -2.86
N GLY A 114 -4.11 20.84 -4.04
CA GLY A 114 -3.72 19.61 -4.73
C GLY A 114 -2.21 19.49 -5.00
N TYR A 115 -1.50 20.59 -5.25
CA TYR A 115 -0.04 20.55 -5.44
C TYR A 115 0.73 20.27 -4.15
N VAL A 116 0.23 20.77 -3.01
CA VAL A 116 0.85 20.54 -1.70
C VAL A 116 0.73 19.05 -1.35
N TRP A 117 -0.49 18.50 -1.42
CA TRP A 117 -0.71 17.08 -1.15
C TRP A 117 -0.05 16.18 -2.20
N GLY A 118 -0.03 16.59 -3.47
CA GLY A 118 0.70 15.89 -4.53
C GLY A 118 2.20 15.83 -4.26
N GLY A 119 2.79 16.90 -3.72
CA GLY A 119 4.18 16.92 -3.26
C GLY A 119 4.44 15.95 -2.11
N PHE A 120 3.54 15.89 -1.12
CA PHE A 120 3.61 14.91 -0.04
C PHE A 120 3.46 13.47 -0.55
N ALA A 121 2.60 13.22 -1.53
CA ALA A 121 2.45 11.89 -2.15
C ALA A 121 3.72 11.49 -2.92
N ALA A 122 4.35 12.42 -3.66
CA ALA A 122 5.61 12.16 -4.35
C ALA A 122 6.77 11.91 -3.36
N LEU A 123 6.85 12.68 -2.27
CA LEU A 123 7.81 12.44 -1.20
C LEU A 123 7.57 11.07 -0.54
N GLY A 124 6.30 10.68 -0.38
CA GLY A 124 5.89 9.36 0.06
C GLY A 124 6.39 8.25 -0.87
N ALA A 125 6.32 8.44 -2.19
CA ALA A 125 6.87 7.49 -3.16
C ALA A 125 8.40 7.32 -2.99
N VAL A 126 9.12 8.41 -2.78
CA VAL A 126 10.58 8.37 -2.51
C VAL A 126 10.85 7.65 -1.20
N TRP A 127 10.08 7.93 -0.15
CA TRP A 127 10.20 7.24 1.13
C TRP A 127 9.97 5.73 0.99
N VAL A 128 8.93 5.34 0.24
CA VAL A 128 8.64 3.93 -0.04
C VAL A 128 9.83 3.25 -0.72
N TRP A 129 10.49 3.92 -1.67
CA TRP A 129 11.66 3.35 -2.35
C TRP A 129 12.82 3.04 -1.40
N PHE A 130 13.09 3.90 -0.42
CA PHE A 130 14.21 3.72 0.51
C PHE A 130 13.86 2.89 1.75
N CYS A 131 12.66 3.07 2.30
CA CYS A 131 12.30 2.57 3.61
C CYS A 131 11.35 1.36 3.59
N MET A 132 10.74 1.04 2.44
CA MET A 132 9.86 -0.13 2.33
C MET A 132 10.66 -1.34 1.83
N PRO A 133 10.94 -2.35 2.68
CA PRO A 133 11.53 -3.60 2.23
C PRO A 133 10.53 -4.40 1.39
N GLU A 134 11.03 -5.12 0.39
CA GLU A 134 10.24 -6.11 -0.36
C GLU A 134 10.11 -7.37 0.51
N LEU A 135 8.89 -7.66 0.98
CA LEU A 135 8.60 -8.81 1.88
C LEU A 135 7.87 -9.96 1.15
N LYS A 136 7.67 -9.86 -0.16
CA LYS A 136 6.91 -10.86 -0.93
C LYS A 136 7.64 -12.21 -0.94
N GLY A 137 6.95 -13.26 -0.50
CA GLY A 137 7.40 -14.65 -0.61
C GLY A 137 8.49 -15.06 0.39
N ARG A 138 8.63 -14.34 1.52
CA ARG A 138 9.57 -14.70 2.60
C ARG A 138 8.84 -14.98 3.90
N ASN A 139 9.34 -15.98 4.64
CA ASN A 139 8.79 -16.33 5.94
C ASN A 139 9.12 -15.25 6.99
N LEU A 140 8.27 -15.09 8.01
CA LEU A 140 8.49 -14.14 9.11
C LEU A 140 9.82 -14.38 9.83
N GLU A 141 10.27 -15.62 9.91
CA GLU A 141 11.56 -15.99 10.52
C GLU A 141 12.77 -15.53 9.67
N GLU A 142 12.65 -15.54 8.35
CA GLU A 142 13.69 -15.00 7.45
C GLU A 142 13.76 -13.48 7.54
N ILE A 143 12.61 -12.83 7.70
CA ILE A 143 12.49 -11.38 7.88
C ILE A 143 13.21 -10.96 9.18
N ASP A 144 13.01 -11.67 10.29
CA ASP A 144 13.71 -11.42 11.55
C ASP A 144 15.24 -11.59 11.39
N GLN A 145 15.73 -12.60 10.66
CA GLN A 145 17.16 -12.76 10.38
C GLN A 145 17.75 -11.61 9.54
N LEU A 146 16.99 -11.09 8.57
CA LEU A 146 17.40 -9.93 7.76
C LEU A 146 17.50 -8.64 8.60
N PHE A 147 16.59 -8.47 9.56
CA PHE A 147 16.65 -7.37 10.51
C PHE A 147 17.83 -7.50 11.48
N ASP A 148 18.14 -8.72 11.96
CA ASP A 148 19.30 -8.97 12.85
C ASP A 148 20.64 -8.77 12.12
N ALA A 149 20.68 -9.11 10.82
CA ALA A 149 21.81 -8.83 9.92
C ALA A 149 21.97 -7.33 9.55
N LYS A 150 21.07 -6.45 10.02
CA LYS A 150 21.08 -4.99 9.79
C LYS A 150 21.21 -4.59 8.33
N ILE A 151 20.60 -5.35 7.44
CA ILE A 151 20.63 -5.04 6.00
C ILE A 151 19.72 -3.82 5.76
N PRO A 152 20.08 -2.87 4.88
CA PRO A 152 19.19 -1.78 4.54
C PRO A 152 17.99 -2.28 3.75
N ALA A 153 16.79 -1.76 4.06
CA ALA A 153 15.50 -2.19 3.51
C ALA A 153 15.47 -2.26 1.96
N TRP A 154 16.19 -1.36 1.28
CA TRP A 154 16.28 -1.33 -0.19
C TRP A 154 17.11 -2.47 -0.82
N LYS A 155 17.87 -3.25 -0.02
CA LYS A 155 18.64 -4.42 -0.49
C LYS A 155 18.01 -5.77 -0.12
N PHE A 156 16.85 -5.80 0.54
CA PHE A 156 16.21 -7.04 0.99
C PHE A 156 15.94 -8.03 -0.14
N SER A 157 15.60 -7.54 -1.34
CA SER A 157 15.32 -8.36 -2.52
C SER A 157 16.54 -9.12 -3.07
N SER A 158 17.78 -8.71 -2.77
CA SER A 158 18.99 -9.29 -3.38
C SER A 158 19.77 -10.21 -2.43
N PHE A 159 19.32 -10.38 -1.19
CA PHE A 159 20.05 -11.14 -0.18
C PHE A 159 19.45 -12.53 -0.02
N GLU A 160 20.13 -13.58 -0.47
CA GLU A 160 19.74 -14.97 -0.24
C GLU A 160 19.99 -15.35 1.22
N THR A 161 18.92 -15.67 1.95
CA THR A 161 18.98 -16.25 3.29
C THR A 161 19.51 -17.68 3.18
N GLN A 162 20.65 -17.98 3.83
CA GLN A 162 21.18 -19.35 3.93
C GLN A 162 20.87 -19.92 5.32
N GLY A 163 20.15 -21.05 5.38
CA GLY A 163 19.89 -21.77 6.63
C GLY A 163 18.53 -22.50 6.67
N MET A 164 18.23 -23.17 7.79
CA MET A 164 17.01 -23.99 8.01
C MET A 164 15.69 -23.26 7.75
N SER A 165 15.67 -21.93 7.77
CA SER A 165 14.51 -21.10 7.45
C SER A 165 14.11 -21.15 5.97
N HIS A 166 15.07 -21.32 5.05
CA HIS A 166 14.80 -21.53 3.63
C HIS A 166 14.20 -22.92 3.37
N ASP A 167 14.69 -23.95 4.07
CA ASP A 167 14.12 -25.31 3.97
C ASP A 167 12.69 -25.35 4.51
N MET A 168 12.40 -24.67 5.63
CA MET A 168 11.03 -24.54 6.14
C MET A 168 10.11 -23.80 5.15
N ALA A 169 10.59 -22.75 4.47
CA ALA A 169 9.82 -22.05 3.45
C ALA A 169 9.50 -22.93 2.23
N LEU A 170 10.40 -23.84 1.85
CA LEU A 170 10.11 -24.85 0.82
C LEU A 170 9.06 -25.85 1.30
N PHE A 171 9.14 -26.31 2.55
CA PHE A 171 8.15 -27.23 3.13
C PHE A 171 6.76 -26.59 3.24
N GLU A 172 6.67 -25.32 3.63
CA GLU A 172 5.39 -24.61 3.77
C GLU A 172 4.75 -24.33 2.41
N ASN A 173 5.53 -23.86 1.42
CA ASN A 173 5.06 -23.73 0.04
C ASN A 173 4.70 -25.07 -0.60
N GLN A 174 5.44 -26.15 -0.30
CA GLN A 174 5.07 -27.49 -0.75
C GLN A 174 3.79 -27.96 -0.09
N LYS A 175 3.57 -27.64 1.18
CA LYS A 175 2.37 -28.01 1.92
C LYS A 175 1.14 -27.24 1.44
N GLU A 176 1.24 -25.93 1.20
CA GLU A 176 0.17 -25.13 0.58
C GLU A 176 -0.19 -25.67 -0.82
N LYS A 177 0.80 -26.01 -1.66
CA LYS A 177 0.53 -26.62 -2.97
C LYS A 177 -0.16 -27.98 -2.88
N LEU A 178 0.22 -28.80 -1.90
CA LEU A 178 -0.41 -30.11 -1.67
C LEU A 178 -1.84 -29.93 -1.15
N GLU A 179 -2.10 -28.95 -0.28
CA GLU A 179 -3.45 -28.65 0.21
C GLU A 179 -4.34 -28.05 -0.89
N GLU A 180 -3.79 -27.24 -1.82
CA GLU A 180 -4.51 -26.76 -3.01
C GLU A 180 -4.81 -27.88 -4.02
N GLU A 181 -3.84 -28.77 -4.31
CA GLU A 181 -4.06 -29.94 -5.19
C GLU A 181 -5.07 -30.93 -4.60
N ASP A 182 -5.06 -31.15 -3.27
CA ASP A 182 -6.04 -32.00 -2.59
C ASP A 182 -7.46 -31.39 -2.61
N LEU A 183 -7.59 -30.06 -2.56
CA LEU A 183 -8.86 -29.36 -2.68
C LEU A 183 -9.41 -29.38 -4.12
N GLU A 184 -8.57 -29.15 -5.13
CA GLU A 184 -8.97 -29.31 -6.54
C GLU A 184 -9.36 -30.76 -6.85
N HIS A 185 -8.62 -31.74 -6.31
CA HIS A 185 -8.96 -33.14 -6.49
C HIS A 185 -10.28 -33.52 -5.80
N ALA A 186 -10.57 -32.95 -4.62
CA ALA A 186 -11.84 -33.15 -3.93
C ALA A 186 -13.03 -32.53 -4.70
N GLU A 187 -12.86 -31.33 -5.26
CA GLU A 187 -13.90 -30.67 -6.07
C GLU A 187 -14.17 -31.40 -7.39
N ASP A 188 -13.14 -31.91 -8.07
CA ASP A 188 -13.31 -32.72 -9.29
C ASP A 188 -13.99 -34.07 -9.01
N VAL A 189 -13.68 -34.71 -7.88
CA VAL A 189 -14.32 -35.96 -7.46
C VAL A 189 -15.80 -35.71 -7.12
N ASP A 190 -16.14 -34.60 -6.47
CA ASP A 190 -17.52 -34.24 -6.15
C ASP A 190 -18.34 -33.81 -7.40
N ALA A 191 -17.71 -33.14 -8.37
CA ALA A 191 -18.32 -32.79 -9.65
C ALA A 191 -18.64 -34.03 -10.51
N VAL A 192 -17.80 -35.06 -10.46
CA VAL A 192 -18.05 -36.36 -11.11
C VAL A 192 -19.07 -37.20 -10.33
N ALA A 193 -19.10 -37.11 -8.99
CA ALA A 193 -20.00 -37.88 -8.14
C ALA A 193 -21.46 -37.38 -8.17
N ASN A 194 -21.72 -36.10 -8.50
CA ASN A 194 -23.09 -35.58 -8.56
C ASN A 194 -23.35 -34.58 -9.72
N PRO A 195 -23.60 -35.07 -10.95
CA PRO A 195 -23.83 -34.23 -12.13
C PRO A 195 -25.21 -33.51 -12.17
N LYS A 196 -25.93 -33.38 -11.05
CA LYS A 196 -27.28 -32.81 -11.00
C LYS A 196 -27.43 -31.71 -9.93
N LYS A 197 -26.70 -30.61 -10.09
CA LYS A 197 -27.08 -29.29 -9.56
C LYS A 197 -26.72 -28.22 -10.59
N VAL A 198 -27.60 -28.09 -11.60
CA VAL A 198 -27.77 -26.86 -12.38
C VAL A 198 -28.97 -26.14 -11.79
#